data_AF-A0A3D6ETC1-F1
#
_entry.id   AF-A0A3D6ETC1-F1
#
_cell.length_a   1.000
_cell.length_b   1.000
_cell.length_c   1.000
_cell.angle_alpha   90.00
_cell.angle_beta   90.00
_cell.angle_gamma   90.00
#
_symmetry.space_group_name_H-M   'P 1'
#
loop_
_entity.id
_entity.type
_entity.pdbx_description
1 polymer ?
#
loop_
_entity_poly.entity_id
_entity_poly.type
_entity_poly.pdbx_seq_one_letter_code
_entity_poly.pdbx_strand_id
1 'polypeptide(L)'
;MLKLPALIPFLRENRKPIVGMLIAGTVMGWFIWRDCCGKFSSLIWIIIFTVCLWMALWLGNAFVSDWMDNIFSWHKDPVKRLVAGLVGMTVYTIGAVFGLIYFFHFAFGFDVGDQLYGTFYSTILITLVITMFMTGRTFLVSWR
;
A
#
# COMPACT_ATOMS: atom_id res chain seq x y z
N MET A 1 23.22 11.48 -9.26
CA MET A 1 23.14 10.94 -7.89
C MET A 1 21.70 10.62 -7.58
N LEU A 2 21.35 9.34 -7.43
CA LEU A 2 20.05 8.90 -6.92
C LEU A 2 19.90 9.41 -5.48
N LYS A 3 19.07 10.43 -5.27
CA LYS A 3 18.69 10.87 -3.92
C LYS A 3 17.42 10.12 -3.54
N LEU A 4 17.54 9.16 -2.64
CA LEU A 4 16.38 8.62 -1.93
C LEU A 4 15.69 9.79 -1.20
N PRO A 5 14.36 9.93 -1.29
CA PRO A 5 13.67 10.94 -0.49
C PRO A 5 13.92 10.64 0.98
N ALA A 6 14.27 11.67 1.75
CA ALA A 6 14.56 11.49 3.16
C ALA A 6 13.31 11.00 3.88
N LEU A 7 13.43 9.88 4.60
CA LEU A 7 12.30 9.17 5.23
C LEU A 7 11.58 10.02 6.28
N ILE A 8 12.32 10.85 7.01
CA ILE A 8 11.81 11.68 8.11
C ILE A 8 10.88 12.81 7.61
N PRO A 9 11.27 13.66 6.64
CA PRO A 9 10.35 14.68 6.11
C PRO A 9 9.14 14.04 5.41
N PHE A 10 9.33 12.93 4.70
CA PHE A 10 8.23 12.20 4.05
C PHE A 10 7.18 11.69 5.05
N LEU A 11 7.60 11.11 6.18
CA LEU A 11 6.69 10.71 7.27
C LEU A 11 5.98 11.91 7.91
N ARG A 12 6.66 13.04 8.04
CA ARG A 12 6.07 14.28 8.59
C ARG A 12 4.97 14.82 7.68
N GLU A 13 5.20 14.82 6.37
CA GLU A 13 4.23 15.25 5.37
C GLU A 13 3.00 14.33 5.33
N ASN A 14 3.23 13.03 5.49
CA ASN A 14 2.18 12.01 5.51
C ASN A 14 1.55 11.74 6.89
N ARG A 15 1.77 12.60 7.89
CA ARG A 15 1.23 12.39 9.25
C ARG A 15 -0.29 12.26 9.29
N LYS A 16 -1.02 13.09 8.51
CA LYS A 16 -2.50 13.04 8.44
C LYS A 16 -3.01 11.70 7.88
N PRO A 17 -2.53 11.22 6.72
CA PRO A 17 -2.94 9.91 6.21
C PRO A 17 -2.53 8.76 7.14
N ILE A 18 -1.36 8.82 7.79
CA ILE A 18 -0.95 7.81 8.79
C ILE A 18 -1.96 7.71 9.94
N VAL A 19 -2.34 8.84 10.55
CA VAL A 19 -3.34 8.86 11.63
C VAL A 19 -4.69 8.37 11.11
N GLY A 20 -5.08 8.76 9.89
CA GLY A 20 -6.30 8.27 9.25
C GLY A 20 -6.32 6.75 9.09
N MET A 21 -5.23 6.13 8.66
CA MET A 21 -5.12 4.68 8.49
C MET A 21 -5.12 3.93 9.81
N LEU A 22 -4.51 4.50 10.86
CA LEU A 22 -4.58 3.90 12.20
C LEU A 22 -6.02 3.82 12.70
N ILE A 23 -6.77 4.91 12.57
CA ILE A 23 -8.18 4.97 12.98
C ILE A 23 -9.02 4.03 12.10
N ALA A 24 -8.93 4.17 10.79
CA ALA A 24 -9.72 3.38 9.85
C ALA A 24 -9.39 1.89 9.90
N GLY A 25 -8.12 1.51 10.02
CA GLY A 25 -7.68 0.12 10.16
C GLY A 25 -8.17 -0.51 11.47
N THR A 26 -8.25 0.26 12.56
CA THR A 26 -8.83 -0.21 13.83
C THR A 26 -10.33 -0.45 13.71
N VAL A 27 -11.06 0.49 13.10
CA VAL A 27 -12.51 0.35 12.86
C VAL A 27 -12.78 -0.85 11.94
N MET A 28 -12.01 -1.00 10.87
CA MET A 28 -12.18 -2.10 9.92
C MET A 28 -11.82 -3.45 10.55
N GLY A 29 -10.74 -3.52 11.33
CA GLY A 29 -10.38 -4.73 12.08
C GLY A 29 -11.46 -5.15 13.07
N TRP A 30 -12.19 -4.20 13.66
CA TRP A 30 -13.36 -4.49 14.51
C TRP A 30 -14.53 -5.11 13.72
N PHE A 31 -14.82 -4.59 12.52
CA PHE A 31 -15.83 -5.18 11.63
C PHE A 31 -15.43 -6.59 11.18
N ILE A 32 -14.18 -6.79 10.73
CA ILE A 32 -13.67 -8.10 10.27
C ILE A 32 -13.70 -9.13 11.40
N TRP A 33 -13.32 -8.74 12.62
CA TRP A 33 -13.35 -9.65 13.77
C TRP A 33 -14.76 -10.18 14.06
N ARG A 34 -15.77 -9.32 13.92
CA ARG A 34 -17.16 -9.65 14.21
C ARG A 34 -17.71 -10.77 13.32
N ASP A 35 -17.21 -10.90 12.10
CA ASP A 35 -17.61 -11.95 11.14
C ASP A 35 -16.74 -13.20 11.22
N CYS A 36 -15.49 -13.11 11.71
CA CYS A 36 -14.50 -14.17 11.55
C CYS A 36 -14.15 -14.96 12.83
N CYS A 37 -14.14 -14.34 14.03
CA CYS A 37 -13.56 -14.98 15.23
C CYS A 37 -14.17 -14.47 16.55
N GLY A 38 -14.50 -15.38 17.48
CA GLY A 38 -15.02 -15.03 18.81
C GLY A 38 -13.96 -14.70 19.88
N LYS A 39 -12.68 -14.99 19.64
CA LYS A 39 -11.61 -14.76 20.63
C LYS A 39 -11.07 -13.32 20.54
N PHE A 40 -11.00 -12.62 21.67
CA PHE A 40 -10.51 -11.25 21.76
C PHE A 40 -9.01 -11.11 21.39
N SER A 41 -8.22 -12.15 21.64
CA SER A 41 -6.80 -12.16 21.26
C SER A 41 -6.60 -12.06 19.74
N SER A 42 -7.50 -12.63 18.93
CA SER A 42 -7.44 -12.55 17.47
C SER A 42 -7.77 -11.17 16.93
N LEU A 43 -8.59 -10.37 17.63
CA LEU A 43 -8.94 -9.00 17.24
C LEU A 43 -7.69 -8.11 17.16
N ILE A 44 -6.80 -8.21 18.16
CA ILE A 44 -5.60 -7.38 18.23
C ILE A 44 -4.67 -7.71 17.04
N TRP A 45 -4.49 -8.99 16.73
CA TRP A 45 -3.67 -9.41 15.59
C TRP A 45 -4.24 -8.97 14.24
N ILE A 46 -5.56 -9.08 14.06
CA ILE A 46 -6.25 -8.63 12.83
C ILE A 46 -6.08 -7.11 12.66
N ILE A 47 -6.25 -6.33 13.73
CA ILE A 47 -6.08 -4.88 13.69
C ILE A 47 -4.63 -4.51 13.35
N ILE A 48 -3.65 -5.11 14.03
CA ILE A 48 -2.22 -4.85 13.77
C ILE A 48 -1.88 -5.18 12.32
N PHE A 49 -2.28 -6.36 11.84
CA PHE A 49 -2.06 -6.79 10.46
C PHE A 49 -2.70 -5.81 9.46
N THR A 50 -3.97 -5.44 9.68
CA THR A 50 -4.72 -4.54 8.78
C THR A 50 -4.06 -3.16 8.70
N VAL A 51 -3.70 -2.58 9.85
CA VAL A 51 -3.00 -1.30 9.92
C VAL A 51 -1.63 -1.37 9.24
N CYS A 52 -0.85 -2.42 9.51
CA CYS A 52 0.46 -2.61 8.89
C CYS A 52 0.36 -2.73 7.37
N LEU A 53 -0.59 -3.52 6.87
CA LEU A 53 -0.83 -3.71 5.44
C LEU A 53 -1.25 -2.40 4.78
N TRP A 54 -2.17 -1.65 5.39
CA TRP A 54 -2.63 -0.37 4.85
C TRP A 54 -1.51 0.67 4.85
N MET A 55 -0.74 0.78 5.93
CA MET A 55 0.40 1.68 5.98
C MET A 55 1.46 1.31 4.94
N ALA A 56 1.80 0.02 4.80
CA ALA A 56 2.77 -0.43 3.80
C ALA A 56 2.32 -0.11 2.38
N LEU A 57 1.06 -0.41 2.04
CA LEU A 57 0.52 -0.11 0.71
C LEU A 57 0.48 1.38 0.43
N TRP A 58 -0.04 2.19 1.35
CA TRP A 58 -0.27 3.60 1.08
C TRP A 58 1.02 4.41 1.11
N LEU A 59 1.80 4.26 2.20
CA LEU A 59 3.05 4.99 2.37
C LEU A 59 4.10 4.51 1.35
N GLY A 60 4.09 3.22 1.05
CA GLY A 60 4.98 2.62 0.07
C GLY A 60 4.66 3.03 -1.37
N ASN A 61 3.38 3.07 -1.76
CA ASN A 61 3.01 3.59 -3.08
C ASN A 61 3.38 5.06 -3.25
N ALA A 62 3.16 5.88 -2.22
CA ALA A 62 3.59 7.28 -2.22
C ALA A 62 5.12 7.39 -2.36
N PHE A 63 5.88 6.57 -1.62
CA PHE A 63 7.34 6.56 -1.69
C PHE A 63 7.87 6.12 -3.07
N VAL A 64 7.29 5.07 -3.67
CA VAL A 64 7.64 4.61 -5.01
C VAL A 64 7.28 5.66 -6.06
N SER A 65 6.17 6.38 -5.87
CA SER A 65 5.79 7.50 -6.74
C SER A 65 6.87 8.59 -6.72
N ASP A 66 7.24 9.08 -5.53
CA ASP A 66 8.25 10.13 -5.37
C ASP A 66 9.62 9.69 -5.88
N TRP A 67 9.98 8.43 -5.62
CA TRP A 67 11.24 7.88 -6.09
C TRP A 67 11.30 7.86 -7.61
N MET A 68 10.22 7.44 -8.26
CA MET A 68 10.18 7.40 -9.72
C MET A 68 10.12 8.79 -10.36
N ASP A 69 9.56 9.81 -9.69
CA ASP A 69 9.62 11.21 -10.13
C ASP A 69 11.05 11.75 -10.14
N ASN A 70 11.91 11.26 -9.25
CA ASN A 70 13.33 11.60 -9.24
C ASN A 70 14.13 10.87 -10.32
N ILE A 71 13.69 9.70 -10.79
CA ILE A 71 14.39 8.92 -11.82
C ILE A 71 13.99 9.38 -13.22
N PHE A 72 12.70 9.51 -13.49
CA PHE A 72 12.18 9.82 -14.82
C PHE A 72 11.51 11.19 -14.79
N SER A 73 12.12 12.16 -15.48
CA SER A 73 11.52 13.49 -15.61
C SER A 73 10.30 13.44 -16.53
N TRP A 74 9.15 13.93 -16.04
CA TRP A 74 7.92 14.08 -16.82
C TRP A 74 8.10 14.88 -18.12
N HIS A 75 9.06 15.80 -18.17
CA HIS A 75 9.31 16.63 -19.35
C HIS A 75 10.11 15.94 -20.45
N LYS A 76 10.95 14.95 -20.11
CA LYS A 76 11.81 14.30 -21.11
C LYS A 76 11.19 13.06 -21.71
N ASP A 77 10.55 12.22 -20.90
CA ASP A 77 10.02 10.92 -21.32
C ASP A 77 8.74 10.54 -20.53
N PRO A 78 7.61 11.23 -20.74
CA PRO A 78 6.38 11.04 -19.95
C PRO A 78 5.79 9.61 -20.09
N VAL A 79 5.93 8.99 -21.27
CA VAL A 79 5.46 7.61 -21.50
C VAL A 79 6.30 6.59 -20.74
N LYS A 80 7.64 6.74 -20.76
CA LYS A 80 8.54 5.84 -20.00
C LYS A 80 8.30 5.99 -18.50
N ARG A 81 8.08 7.22 -18.01
CA ARG A 81 7.72 7.50 -16.61
C ARG A 81 6.42 6.81 -16.19
N LEU A 82 5.40 6.85 -17.04
CA LEU A 82 4.11 6.23 -16.76
C LEU A 82 4.23 4.70 -16.68
N VAL A 83 4.88 4.07 -17.66
CA VAL A 83 5.07 2.61 -17.67
C VAL A 83 5.95 2.18 -16.50
N ALA A 84 7.08 2.86 -16.26
CA ALA A 84 7.97 2.54 -15.15
C ALA A 84 7.29 2.75 -13.79
N GLY A 85 6.50 3.82 -13.64
CA GLY A 85 5.72 4.08 -12.44
C GLY A 85 4.68 3.00 -12.16
N LEU A 86 3.93 2.60 -13.18
CA LEU A 86 2.89 1.58 -13.08
C LEU A 86 3.49 0.20 -12.75
N VAL A 87 4.56 -0.19 -13.44
CA VAL A 87 5.28 -1.43 -13.15
C VAL A 87 5.89 -1.40 -11.75
N GLY A 88 6.54 -0.29 -11.36
CA GLY A 88 7.15 -0.14 -10.04
C GLY A 88 6.15 -0.22 -8.90
N MET A 89 5.01 0.47 -9.00
CA MET A 89 3.94 0.40 -8.01
C MET A 89 3.31 -1.00 -7.96
N THR A 90 3.15 -1.66 -9.11
CA THR A 90 2.60 -3.02 -9.17
C THR A 90 3.52 -4.03 -8.49
N VAL A 91 4.82 -4.01 -8.81
CA VAL A 91 5.80 -4.89 -8.20
C VAL A 91 5.91 -4.62 -6.69
N TYR A 92 5.90 -3.34 -6.29
CA TYR A 92 5.93 -2.97 -4.89
C TYR A 92 4.70 -3.47 -4.12
N THR A 93 3.50 -3.22 -4.61
CA THR A 93 2.25 -3.63 -3.92
C THR A 93 2.16 -5.14 -3.76
N ILE A 94 2.46 -5.89 -4.81
CA ILE A 94 2.51 -7.36 -4.76
C ILE A 94 3.56 -7.80 -3.72
N GLY A 95 4.79 -7.28 -3.82
CA GLY A 95 5.86 -7.62 -2.89
C GLY A 95 5.55 -7.27 -1.44
N ALA A 96 4.93 -6.11 -1.20
CA ALA A 96 4.54 -5.66 0.13
C ALA A 96 3.47 -6.58 0.73
N VAL A 97 2.43 -6.96 -0.03
CA VAL A 97 1.36 -7.81 0.50
C VAL A 97 1.85 -9.23 0.77
N PHE A 98 2.48 -9.88 -0.21
CA PHE A 98 3.01 -11.23 0.00
C PHE A 98 4.10 -11.25 1.07
N GLY A 99 4.95 -10.23 1.10
CA GLY A 99 5.98 -10.07 2.13
C GLY A 99 5.37 -9.92 3.53
N LEU A 100 4.31 -9.12 3.69
CA LEU A 100 3.66 -8.92 4.98
C LEU A 100 2.90 -10.17 5.44
N ILE A 101 2.19 -10.85 4.53
CA ILE A 101 1.52 -12.13 4.84
C ILE A 101 2.55 -13.16 5.29
N TYR A 102 3.63 -13.35 4.52
CA TYR A 102 4.69 -14.29 4.85
C TYR A 102 5.37 -13.93 6.18
N PHE A 103 5.63 -12.64 6.42
CA PHE A 103 6.21 -12.16 7.68
C PHE A 103 5.32 -12.46 8.88
N PHE A 104 4.02 -12.18 8.79
CA PHE A 104 3.09 -12.45 9.90
C PHE A 104 2.86 -13.95 10.13
N HIS A 105 2.82 -14.73 9.06
CA HIS A 105 2.74 -16.19 9.16
C HIS A 105 4.00 -16.77 9.83
N PHE A 106 5.20 -16.35 9.41
CA PHE A 106 6.45 -16.86 9.95
C PHE A 106 6.75 -16.37 11.37
N ALA A 107 6.53 -15.08 11.66
CA ALA A 107 6.89 -14.48 12.94
C ALA A 107 5.86 -14.74 14.05
N PHE A 108 4.56 -14.79 13.69
CA PHE A 108 3.47 -14.86 14.67
C PHE A 108 2.60 -16.12 14.53
N GLY A 109 2.85 -16.98 13.54
CA GLY A 109 2.00 -18.13 13.25
C GLY A 109 0.56 -17.73 12.89
N PHE A 110 0.36 -16.48 12.47
CA PHE A 110 -0.96 -15.94 12.17
C PHE A 110 -1.38 -16.41 10.79
N ASP A 111 -2.28 -17.38 10.75
CA ASP A 111 -2.80 -17.90 9.50
C ASP A 111 -3.98 -17.06 9.03
N VAL A 112 -3.74 -16.34 7.94
CA VAL A 112 -4.74 -15.52 7.28
C VAL A 112 -5.62 -16.51 6.50
N GLY A 113 -6.68 -17.04 7.12
CA GLY A 113 -7.45 -18.16 6.55
C GLY A 113 -7.87 -17.98 5.08
N ASP A 114 -8.05 -19.08 4.35
CA ASP A 114 -8.23 -19.12 2.89
C ASP A 114 -9.27 -18.14 2.30
N GLN A 115 -10.34 -17.82 3.04
CA GLN A 115 -11.34 -16.83 2.61
C GLN A 115 -10.81 -15.39 2.58
N LEU A 116 -9.87 -15.05 3.46
CA LEU A 116 -9.25 -13.73 3.50
C LEU A 116 -8.29 -13.51 2.33
N TYR A 117 -7.63 -14.57 1.83
CA TYR A 117 -6.78 -14.47 0.64
C TYR A 117 -7.53 -13.95 -0.59
N GLY A 118 -8.76 -14.41 -0.81
CA GLY A 118 -9.61 -13.92 -1.91
C GLY A 118 -9.95 -12.44 -1.79
N THR A 119 -10.29 -11.99 -0.58
CA THR A 119 -10.60 -10.59 -0.28
C THR A 119 -9.38 -9.68 -0.44
N PHE A 120 -8.20 -10.13 -0.02
CA PHE A 120 -6.95 -9.39 -0.23
C PHE A 120 -6.61 -9.27 -1.72
N TYR A 121 -6.73 -10.36 -2.48
CA TYR A 121 -6.48 -10.35 -3.92
C TYR A 121 -7.40 -9.35 -4.65
N SER A 122 -8.71 -9.34 -4.35
CA SER A 122 -9.63 -8.36 -4.94
C SER A 122 -9.28 -6.93 -4.55
N THR A 123 -8.85 -6.70 -3.31
CA THR A 123 -8.50 -5.35 -2.83
C THR A 123 -7.24 -4.83 -3.52
N ILE A 124 -6.22 -5.68 -3.69
CA ILE A 124 -4.99 -5.35 -4.43
C ILE A 124 -5.33 -5.01 -5.88
N LEU A 125 -6.16 -5.83 -6.52
CA LEU A 125 -6.56 -5.62 -7.91
C LEU A 125 -7.30 -4.29 -8.08
N ILE A 126 -8.25 -3.98 -7.19
CA ILE A 126 -8.94 -2.68 -7.19
C ILE A 126 -7.94 -1.53 -6.98
N THR A 127 -7.03 -1.68 -6.03
CA THR A 127 -6.01 -0.66 -5.73
C THR A 127 -5.13 -0.40 -6.95
N LEU A 128 -4.65 -1.45 -7.62
CA LEU A 128 -3.86 -1.35 -8.85
C LEU A 128 -4.61 -0.61 -9.96
N VAL A 129 -5.89 -0.94 -10.15
CA VAL A 129 -6.74 -0.27 -11.14
C VAL A 129 -6.88 1.22 -10.81
N ILE A 130 -7.18 1.57 -9.56
CA ILE A 130 -7.29 2.97 -9.12
C ILE A 130 -5.95 3.70 -9.32
N THR A 131 -4.84 3.10 -8.90
CA THR A 131 -3.51 3.69 -9.06
C THR A 131 -3.19 3.91 -10.54
N MET A 132 -3.49 2.95 -11.42
CA MET A 132 -3.34 3.09 -12.86
C MET A 132 -4.10 4.30 -13.42
N PHE A 133 -5.37 4.48 -13.02
CA PHE A 133 -6.14 5.65 -13.43
C PHE A 133 -5.58 6.97 -12.90
N MET A 134 -5.14 6.99 -11.62
CA MET A 134 -4.53 8.18 -11.04
C MET A 134 -3.22 8.56 -11.73
N THR A 135 -2.33 7.59 -11.98
CA THR A 135 -1.07 7.81 -12.71
C THR A 135 -1.33 8.24 -14.15
N GLY A 136 -2.33 7.65 -14.81
CA GLY A 136 -2.78 8.05 -16.15
C GLY A 136 -3.31 9.49 -16.20
N ARG A 137 -4.09 9.90 -15.19
CA ARG A 137 -4.56 11.28 -15.07
C ARG A 137 -3.40 12.26 -14.90
N THR A 138 -2.44 11.96 -14.02
CA THR A 138 -1.25 12.80 -13.83
C THR A 138 -0.47 12.95 -15.14
N PHE A 139 -0.33 11.87 -15.90
CA PHE A 139 0.27 11.92 -17.25
C PHE A 139 -0.47 12.87 -18.19
N LEU A 140 -1.80 12.80 -18.27
CA LEU A 140 -2.59 13.70 -19.14
C LEU A 140 -2.48 15.17 -18.72
N VAL A 141 -2.40 15.44 -17.41
CA VAL A 141 -2.23 16.81 -16.88
C VAL A 141 -0.83 17.34 -17.18
N SER A 142 0.21 16.52 -17.08
CA SER A 142 1.59 16.91 -17.40
C SER A 142 1.86 17.03 -18.91
N TRP A 143 1.01 16.45 -19.75
CA TRP A 143 1.09 16.55 -21.21
C TRP A 143 0.48 17.85 -21.76
N ARG A 144 -0.44 18.48 -21.02
CA ARG A 144 -1.06 19.75 -21.40
C ARG A 144 -0.15 20.93 -21.07
#